data_AF-A0A6A5GKG2-F1
#
_entry.id   AF-A0A6A5GKG2-F1
#
_cell.length_a   1.000
_cell.length_b   1.000
_cell.length_c   1.000
_cell.angle_alpha   90.00
_cell.angle_beta   90.00
_cell.angle_gamma   90.00
#
_symmetry.space_group_name_H-M   'P 1'
#
loop_
_entity.id
_entity.type
_entity.pdbx_description
1 polymer ?
#
loop_
_entity_poly.entity_id
_entity_poly.type
_entity_poly.pdbx_seq_one_letter_code
_entity_poly.pdbx_strand_id
1 'polypeptide(L)'
;MKNSTARPPRDVISHVSLKSKKILKSTSAERVEKVTNRLRQLVAAEEDADQYELVLATIAHIRELQAQLSGKENSLPAGFEHLFTSSASVSPFTSRPDTPASSPESSPTSSF
;
A
#
# COMPACT_ATOMS: atom_id res chain seq x y z
N MET A 1 -37.90 35.08 35.42
CA MET A 1 -37.95 33.74 34.81
C MET A 1 -37.63 33.87 33.33
N LYS A 2 -36.59 33.13 32.87
CA LYS A 2 -36.36 32.50 31.54
C LYS A 2 -37.44 32.74 30.46
N ASN A 3 -37.16 32.97 29.17
CA ASN A 3 -36.18 32.38 28.24
C ASN A 3 -36.31 33.10 26.87
N SER A 4 -35.20 33.49 26.24
CA SER A 4 -34.43 32.77 25.20
C SER A 4 -35.00 32.86 23.77
N THR A 5 -34.14 33.45 22.94
CA THR A 5 -33.99 33.31 21.49
C THR A 5 -34.45 31.96 20.91
N ALA A 6 -35.12 31.99 19.75
CA ALA A 6 -34.92 30.99 18.71
C ALA A 6 -35.44 31.50 17.35
N ARG A 7 -34.49 31.72 16.44
CA ARG A 7 -34.68 31.74 14.98
C ARG A 7 -35.12 30.34 14.49
N PRO A 8 -35.71 30.23 13.28
CA PRO A 8 -36.59 29.13 12.91
C PRO A 8 -35.81 27.85 12.56
N PRO A 9 -36.36 26.65 12.78
CA PRO A 9 -35.89 25.45 12.11
C PRO A 9 -36.53 25.41 10.71
N ARG A 10 -35.82 25.95 9.71
CA ARG A 10 -36.05 25.56 8.31
C ARG A 10 -35.37 24.21 8.10
N ASP A 11 -36.01 23.14 8.53
CA ASP A 11 -35.71 21.80 8.02
C ASP A 11 -36.29 21.68 6.61
N VAL A 12 -35.72 22.46 5.68
CA VAL A 12 -35.74 22.10 4.27
C VAL A 12 -34.65 21.04 4.15
N ILE A 13 -35.02 19.79 4.42
CA ILE A 13 -34.24 18.67 3.91
C ILE A 13 -34.32 18.81 2.40
N SER A 14 -33.32 19.46 1.83
CA SER A 14 -33.05 19.52 0.42
C SER A 14 -33.05 18.08 -0.06
N HIS A 15 -34.14 17.65 -0.69
CA HIS A 15 -34.16 16.48 -1.54
C HIS A 15 -33.22 16.84 -2.70
N VAL A 16 -31.92 16.64 -2.50
CA VAL A 16 -31.02 16.39 -3.61
C VAL A 16 -31.62 15.18 -4.29
N SER A 17 -32.29 15.43 -5.41
CA SER A 17 -32.73 14.39 -6.31
C SER A 17 -31.49 13.55 -6.58
N LEU A 18 -31.41 12.39 -5.93
CA LEU A 18 -30.51 11.32 -6.33
C LEU A 18 -31.07 10.82 -7.66
N LYS A 19 -30.90 11.64 -8.70
CA LYS A 19 -31.10 11.24 -10.07
C LYS A 19 -30.08 10.14 -10.25
N SER A 20 -30.54 8.89 -10.09
CA SER A 20 -29.72 7.69 -10.21
C SER A 20 -28.98 7.79 -11.53
N LYS A 21 -27.72 8.21 -11.47
CA LYS A 21 -26.83 8.25 -12.62
C LYS A 21 -26.64 6.79 -12.99
N LYS A 22 -27.42 6.32 -13.96
CA LYS A 22 -27.27 5.00 -14.56
C LYS A 22 -25.81 4.92 -15.00
N ILE A 23 -25.03 4.03 -14.38
CA ILE A 23 -23.62 3.85 -14.73
C ILE A 23 -23.60 3.37 -16.18
N LEU A 24 -23.27 4.28 -17.09
CA LEU A 24 -23.15 3.99 -18.50
C LEU A 24 -21.89 3.14 -18.65
N LYS A 25 -22.09 1.86 -19.01
CA LYS A 25 -20.98 0.94 -19.25
C LYS A 25 -20.20 1.46 -20.44
N SER A 26 -18.90 1.67 -20.27
CA SER A 26 -18.04 2.15 -21.34
C SER A 26 -17.98 1.12 -22.47
N THR A 27 -18.00 1.60 -23.71
CA THR A 27 -17.89 0.73 -24.88
C THR A 27 -16.46 0.18 -24.98
N SER A 28 -16.25 -0.88 -25.77
CA SER A 28 -14.89 -1.43 -25.96
C SER A 28 -13.97 -0.41 -26.63
N ALA A 29 -14.48 0.35 -27.61
CA ALA A 29 -13.73 1.39 -28.30
C ALA A 29 -13.26 2.49 -27.33
N GLU A 30 -14.15 2.99 -26.48
CA GLU A 30 -13.80 3.98 -25.45
C GLU A 30 -12.73 3.49 -24.47
N ARG A 31 -12.73 2.20 -24.13
CA ARG A 31 -11.70 1.63 -23.25
C ARG A 31 -10.35 1.56 -23.94
N VAL A 32 -10.33 1.15 -25.21
CA VAL A 32 -9.09 1.07 -26.01
C VAL A 32 -8.50 2.47 -26.22
N GLU A 33 -9.34 3.45 -26.55
CA GLU A 33 -8.92 4.84 -26.73
C GLU A 33 -8.32 5.42 -25.43
N LYS A 34 -8.97 5.21 -24.29
CA LYS A 34 -8.44 5.64 -22.98
C LYS A 34 -7.08 5.05 -22.67
N VAL A 35 -6.89 3.76 -22.95
CA VAL A 35 -5.61 3.07 -22.75
C VAL A 35 -4.54 3.65 -23.68
N THR A 36 -4.87 3.85 -24.95
CA THR A 36 -3.95 4.37 -25.97
C THR A 36 -3.51 5.80 -25.64
N ASN A 37 -4.46 6.67 -25.26
CA ASN A 37 -4.16 8.04 -24.84
C ASN A 37 -3.30 8.08 -23.57
N ARG A 38 -3.58 7.19 -22.60
CA ARG A 38 -2.75 7.11 -21.39
C ARG A 38 -1.34 6.63 -21.70
N LEU A 39 -1.18 5.67 -22.61
CA LEU A 39 0.13 5.21 -23.05
C LEU A 39 0.91 6.34 -23.71
N ARG A 40 0.30 7.08 -24.65
CA ARG A 40 0.94 8.24 -25.31
C ARG A 40 1.47 9.25 -24.30
N GLN A 41 0.66 9.58 -23.28
CA GLN A 41 1.08 10.50 -22.21
C GLN A 41 2.29 9.97 -21.41
N LEU A 42 2.32 8.67 -21.12
CA LEU A 42 3.40 8.07 -20.34
C LEU A 42 4.72 8.04 -21.12
N VAL A 43 4.67 7.78 -22.42
CA VAL A 43 5.87 7.68 -23.26
C VAL A 43 6.20 8.99 -23.99
N ALA A 44 5.45 10.06 -23.71
CA ALA A 44 5.53 11.34 -24.40
C ALA A 44 5.49 11.22 -25.94
N ALA A 45 4.68 10.29 -26.46
CA ALA A 45 4.52 10.07 -27.90
C ALA A 45 3.55 11.10 -28.51
N GLU A 46 3.78 11.42 -29.79
CA GLU A 46 2.92 12.30 -30.58
C GLU A 46 1.48 11.76 -30.68
N GLU A 47 0.51 12.66 -30.77
CA GLU A 47 -0.92 12.31 -30.79
C GLU A 47 -1.31 11.52 -32.06
N ASP A 48 -0.56 11.72 -33.14
CA ASP A 48 -0.76 11.04 -34.43
C ASP A 48 0.16 9.82 -34.62
N ALA A 49 0.90 9.41 -33.59
CA ALA A 49 1.75 8.23 -33.68
C ALA A 49 0.91 6.97 -33.94
N ASP A 50 1.32 6.21 -34.95
CA ASP A 50 0.74 4.92 -35.30
C ASP A 50 0.83 3.94 -34.11
N GLN A 51 -0.12 3.01 -34.05
CA GLN A 51 -0.21 2.06 -32.93
C GLN A 51 1.07 1.23 -32.78
N TYR A 52 1.73 0.88 -33.89
CA TYR A 52 2.97 0.14 -33.88
C TYR A 52 4.11 0.94 -33.23
N GLU A 53 4.29 2.19 -33.65
CA GLU A 53 5.30 3.11 -33.09
C GLU A 53 5.06 3.38 -31.61
N LEU A 54 3.80 3.58 -31.21
CA LEU A 54 3.44 3.75 -29.81
C LEU A 54 3.82 2.53 -28.95
N VAL A 55 3.62 1.32 -29.48
CA VAL A 55 4.01 0.08 -28.78
C VAL A 55 5.53 -0.02 -28.67
N LEU A 56 6.28 0.29 -29.73
CA LEU A 56 7.74 0.29 -29.70
C LEU A 56 8.29 1.30 -28.68
N ALA A 57 7.77 2.53 -28.70
CA ALA A 57 8.12 3.56 -27.73
C ALA A 57 7.81 3.12 -26.29
N THR A 58 6.67 2.46 -26.08
CA THR A 58 6.30 1.89 -24.77
C THR A 58 7.27 0.82 -24.31
N ILE A 59 7.67 -0.10 -25.20
CA ILE A 59 8.64 -1.14 -24.87
C ILE A 59 10.01 -0.52 -24.52
N ALA A 60 10.46 0.47 -25.29
CA ALA A 60 11.70 1.18 -25.01
C ALA A 60 11.68 1.86 -23.63
N HIS A 61 10.59 2.55 -23.32
CA HIS A 61 10.42 3.23 -22.03
C HIS A 61 10.40 2.24 -20.85
N ILE A 62 9.73 1.09 -20.99
CA ILE A 62 9.74 0.04 -19.95
C ILE A 62 11.16 -0.48 -19.70
N ARG A 63 11.93 -0.73 -20.77
CA ARG A 63 13.31 -1.20 -20.65
C ARG A 63 14.20 -0.17 -19.95
N GLU A 64 14.02 1.11 -20.26
CA GLU A 64 14.72 2.20 -19.59
C GLU A 64 14.40 2.24 -18.09
N LEU A 65 13.12 2.18 -17.73
CA LEU A 65 12.69 2.14 -16.32
C LEU A 65 13.27 0.92 -15.59
N GLN A 66 13.26 -0.25 -16.23
CA GLN A 66 13.87 -1.46 -15.69
C GLN A 66 15.38 -1.29 -15.46
N ALA A 67 16.09 -0.66 -16.38
CA ALA A 67 17.51 -0.35 -16.22
C ALA A 67 17.75 0.60 -15.03
N GLN A 68 16.95 1.65 -14.88
CA GLN A 68 17.04 2.59 -13.76
C GLN A 68 16.79 1.92 -12.40
N LEU A 69 15.87 0.96 -12.35
CA LEU A 69 15.58 0.19 -11.14
C LEU A 69 16.67 -0.85 -10.84
N SER A 70 17.27 -1.46 -11.86
CA SER A 70 18.29 -2.51 -11.69
C SER A 70 19.56 -2.02 -11.01
N GLY A 71 19.91 -0.74 -11.14
CA GLY A 71 21.07 -0.14 -10.45
C GLY A 71 20.73 0.48 -9.09
N LYS A 72 19.49 0.35 -8.62
CA LYS A 72 18.98 0.98 -7.39
C LYS A 72 18.47 -0.10 -6.44
N GLU A 73 19.37 -1.03 -6.13
CA GLU A 73 19.22 -1.90 -4.98
C GLU A 73 18.98 -1.05 -3.73
N ASN A 74 17.91 -1.38 -2.99
CA ASN A 74 17.38 -0.69 -1.81
C ASN A 74 18.36 -0.75 -0.63
N SER A 75 19.58 -0.25 -0.82
CA SER A 75 20.52 0.01 0.24
C SER A 75 19.95 1.11 1.13
N LEU A 76 20.13 0.95 2.43
CA LEU A 76 19.85 2.06 3.34
C LEU A 76 20.71 3.25 2.89
N PRO A 77 20.21 4.48 3.00
CA PRO A 77 21.03 5.66 2.74
C PRO A 77 22.35 5.55 3.53
N ALA A 78 23.47 5.87 2.88
CA ALA A 78 24.77 5.79 3.50
C ALA A 78 24.75 6.48 4.87
N GLY A 79 25.11 5.74 5.93
CA GLY A 79 25.09 6.24 7.29
C GLY A 79 23.83 5.91 8.10
N PHE A 80 22.80 5.25 7.56
CA PHE A 80 21.63 4.79 8.35
C PHE A 80 21.79 3.39 8.96
N GLU A 81 22.86 2.65 8.59
CA GLU A 81 23.18 1.30 9.09
C GLU A 81 23.23 1.21 10.62
N HIS A 82 23.74 2.26 11.29
CA HIS A 82 23.91 2.29 12.73
C HIS A 82 22.57 2.29 13.50
N LEU A 83 21.51 2.83 12.91
CA LEU A 83 20.19 2.91 13.56
C LEU A 83 19.54 1.54 13.71
N PHE A 84 19.79 0.63 12.77
CA PHE A 84 19.26 -0.74 12.81
C PHE A 84 20.19 -1.71 13.54
N THR A 85 21.48 -1.39 13.61
CA THR A 85 22.47 -2.19 14.35
C THR A 85 22.32 -2.03 15.88
N SER A 86 21.87 -0.87 16.35
CA SER A 86 21.75 -0.56 17.79
C SER A 86 20.62 -1.28 18.53
N SER A 87 19.64 -1.87 17.84
CA SER A 87 18.48 -2.52 18.49
C SER A 87 18.61 -4.05 18.66
N ALA A 88 19.69 -4.66 18.19
CA ALA A 88 19.89 -6.12 18.27
C ALA A 88 20.59 -6.60 19.57
N SER A 89 21.00 -5.69 20.47
CA SER A 89 21.56 -6.07 21.78
C SER A 89 20.52 -5.88 22.90
N VAL A 90 19.45 -6.65 22.85
CA VAL A 90 18.72 -7.02 24.07
C VAL A 90 18.97 -8.50 24.26
N SER A 91 19.94 -8.83 25.11
CA SER A 91 20.11 -10.19 25.59
C SER A 91 18.78 -10.67 26.18
N PRO A 92 18.25 -11.84 25.82
CA PRO A 92 17.10 -12.43 26.50
C PRO A 92 17.58 -13.00 27.84
N PHE A 93 18.02 -12.14 28.75
CA PHE A 93 18.18 -12.48 30.16
C PHE A 93 17.05 -11.81 30.93
N THR A 94 15.83 -12.30 30.71
CA THR A 94 14.81 -12.23 31.76
C THR A 94 15.06 -13.41 32.68
N SER A 95 15.75 -13.12 33.78
CA SER A 95 15.99 -14.02 34.89
C SER A 95 14.74 -14.82 35.25
N ARG A 96 14.89 -16.15 35.23
CA ARG A 96 13.97 -17.10 35.86
C ARG A 96 13.83 -16.73 37.34
N PRO A 97 12.63 -16.47 37.87
CA PRO A 97 12.45 -16.50 39.31
C PRO A 97 12.57 -17.96 39.78
N ASP A 98 13.55 -18.22 40.64
CA ASP A 98 13.71 -19.44 41.41
C ASP A 98 12.40 -19.77 42.17
N THR A 99 11.64 -20.73 41.65
CA THR A 99 10.66 -21.45 42.48
C THR A 99 11.42 -22.38 43.42
N PRO A 100 11.19 -22.31 44.74
CA PRO A 100 11.92 -23.11 45.71
C PRO A 100 11.60 -24.59 45.55
N ALA A 101 12.65 -25.38 45.74
CA ALA A 101 12.70 -26.82 45.68
C ALA A 101 11.60 -27.50 46.51
N SER A 102 10.89 -28.44 45.89
CA SER A 102 10.39 -29.63 46.57
C SER A 102 11.23 -30.80 46.07
N SER A 103 12.07 -31.32 46.96
CA SER A 103 13.06 -32.37 46.73
C SER A 103 12.43 -33.78 46.60
N PRO A 104 13.23 -34.80 46.23
CA PRO A 104 12.83 -35.95 45.41
C PRO A 104 12.66 -37.26 46.20
N GLU A 105 11.81 -38.17 45.73
CA GLU A 105 11.89 -39.64 45.85
C GLU A 105 10.65 -40.23 45.17
N SER A 106 10.65 -41.30 44.36
CA SER A 106 11.61 -42.38 44.16
C SER A 106 11.52 -42.86 42.70
N SER A 107 12.66 -43.20 42.10
CA SER A 107 12.79 -44.00 40.86
C SER A 107 12.59 -45.51 41.19
N PRO A 108 12.73 -46.52 40.28
CA PRO A 108 13.19 -46.46 38.89
C PRO A 108 12.44 -47.38 37.86
N THR A 109 12.81 -47.16 36.59
CA THR A 109 12.88 -48.09 35.43
C THR A 109 12.74 -49.60 35.68
N SER A 110 12.08 -50.35 34.78
CA SER A 110 12.71 -51.31 33.84
C SER A 110 11.74 -52.38 33.30
N SER A 111 11.81 -52.56 31.97
CA SER A 111 11.72 -53.81 31.18
C SER A 111 10.61 -54.84 31.41
N PHE A 112 9.76 -55.03 30.40
CA PHE A 112 9.80 -56.17 29.44
C PHE A 112 9.03 -55.81 28.17
#